data_AF-A0A2S5N7B4-F1
#
_entry.id   AF-A0A2S5N7B4-F1
#
_cell.length_a   1.000
_cell.length_b   1.000
_cell.length_c   1.000
_cell.angle_alpha   90.00
_cell.angle_beta   90.00
_cell.angle_gamma   90.00
#
_symmetry.space_group_name_H-M   'P 1'
#
loop_
_entity.id
_entity.type
_entity.pdbx_description
1 polymer ?
#
loop_
_entity_poly.entity_id
_entity_poly.type
_entity_poly.pdbx_seq_one_letter_code
_entity_poly.pdbx_strand_id
1 'polypeptide(L)'
;VFLAGHSAGAQIAVMLSVNPEYLAKQSLKPSDFLGVVGLAGPYDFLPLKSERLKTIFGPESEQWKSQPINFVDGKNPPMLLAVGKKDGTVWPRNTYNMAEKIKQNNGLVKVVEFENYNHIDMVAKLAKPLRGDGELLNAVTAFINRQ
;
A
#
# COMPACT_ATOMS: atom_id res chain seq x y z
N VAL A 1 -12.19 -9.86 -6.85
CA VAL A 1 -10.91 -10.24 -6.20
C VAL A 1 -10.36 -9.04 -5.44
N PHE A 2 -9.72 -9.26 -4.29
CA PHE A 2 -9.02 -8.20 -3.54
C PHE A 2 -7.51 -8.45 -3.59
N LEU A 3 -6.73 -7.37 -3.65
CA LEU A 3 -5.29 -7.43 -3.42
C LEU A 3 -5.00 -7.02 -1.99
N ALA A 4 -4.11 -7.75 -1.31
CA ALA A 4 -3.63 -7.37 0.01
C ALA A 4 -2.13 -7.64 0.10
N GLY A 5 -1.40 -6.75 0.75
CA GLY A 5 0.03 -6.91 0.95
C GLY A 5 0.53 -6.17 2.17
N HIS A 6 1.64 -6.65 2.73
CA HIS A 6 2.40 -5.99 3.79
C HIS A 6 3.79 -5.58 3.31
N SER A 7 4.30 -4.43 3.76
CA SER A 7 5.66 -3.97 3.46
C SER A 7 5.92 -3.92 1.94
N ALA A 8 6.97 -4.57 1.44
CA ALA A 8 7.24 -4.69 0.01
C ALA A 8 6.07 -5.32 -0.78
N GLY A 9 5.33 -6.26 -0.18
CA GLY A 9 4.11 -6.83 -0.79
C GLY A 9 2.99 -5.80 -0.91
N ALA A 10 2.90 -4.85 0.02
CA ALA A 10 1.95 -3.74 -0.08
C ALA A 10 2.34 -2.78 -1.21
N GLN A 11 3.64 -2.53 -1.41
CA GLN A 11 4.13 -1.74 -2.55
C GLN A 11 3.75 -2.39 -3.88
N ILE A 12 3.92 -3.71 -4.00
CA ILE A 12 3.57 -4.46 -5.22
C ILE A 12 2.06 -4.44 -5.46
N ALA A 13 1.25 -4.72 -4.43
CA ALA A 13 -0.21 -4.73 -4.53
C ALA A 13 -0.75 -3.36 -4.97
N VAL A 14 -0.25 -2.28 -4.36
CA VAL A 14 -0.65 -0.92 -4.74
C VAL A 14 -0.13 -0.57 -6.12
N MET A 15 1.14 -0.85 -6.45
CA MET A 15 1.70 -0.61 -7.79
C MET A 15 0.85 -1.24 -8.90
N LEU A 16 0.47 -2.51 -8.73
CA LEU A 16 -0.36 -3.24 -9.69
C LEU A 16 -1.74 -2.58 -9.90
N SER A 17 -2.26 -1.92 -8.87
CA SER A 17 -3.58 -1.28 -8.87
C SER A 17 -3.60 0.18 -9.31
N VAL A 18 -2.43 0.79 -9.56
CA VAL A 18 -2.33 2.17 -10.05
C VAL A 18 -1.61 2.26 -11.39
N ASN A 19 -0.76 1.27 -11.72
CA ASN A 19 -0.07 1.22 -12.99
C ASN A 19 -0.70 0.14 -13.91
N PRO A 20 -1.54 0.53 -14.90
CA PRO A 20 -2.22 -0.41 -15.78
C PRO A 20 -1.28 -1.19 -16.71
N GLU A 21 -0.05 -0.72 -16.94
CA GLU A 21 0.90 -1.38 -17.85
C GLU A 21 1.26 -2.79 -17.39
N TYR A 22 1.31 -3.04 -16.07
CA TYR A 22 1.63 -4.36 -15.52
C TYR A 22 0.51 -5.40 -15.74
N LEU A 23 -0.74 -4.94 -15.86
CA LEU A 23 -1.90 -5.81 -16.05
C LEU A 23 -2.27 -6.02 -17.53
N ALA A 24 -1.90 -5.07 -18.40
CA ALA A 24 -2.29 -5.06 -19.81
C ALA A 24 -1.92 -6.36 -20.55
N LYS A 25 -0.75 -6.95 -20.26
CA LYS A 25 -0.29 -8.22 -20.87
C LYS A 25 -1.15 -9.42 -20.52
N GLN A 26 -1.92 -9.34 -19.43
CA GLN A 26 -2.84 -10.38 -18.96
C GLN A 26 -4.30 -10.04 -19.32
N SER A 27 -4.52 -9.02 -20.15
CA SER A 27 -5.87 -8.50 -20.46
C SER A 27 -6.67 -8.10 -19.23
N LEU A 28 -5.98 -7.67 -18.16
CA LEU A 28 -6.57 -7.16 -16.93
C LEU A 28 -6.37 -5.64 -16.84
N LYS A 29 -7.18 -4.99 -16.01
CA LYS A 29 -7.10 -3.58 -15.66
C LYS A 29 -7.28 -3.38 -14.16
N PRO A 30 -6.80 -2.26 -13.57
CA PRO A 30 -6.94 -2.01 -12.14
C PRO A 30 -8.39 -2.10 -11.61
N SER A 31 -9.38 -1.73 -12.43
CA SER A 31 -10.80 -1.80 -12.08
C SER A 31 -11.39 -3.21 -12.05
N ASP A 32 -10.61 -4.25 -12.40
CA ASP A 32 -11.02 -5.65 -12.19
C ASP A 32 -10.86 -6.10 -10.72
N PHE A 33 -10.13 -5.31 -9.90
CA PHE A 33 -10.05 -5.53 -8.47
C PHE A 33 -11.19 -4.83 -7.73
N LEU A 34 -11.81 -5.53 -6.77
CA LEU A 34 -12.85 -4.98 -5.90
C LEU A 34 -12.28 -4.03 -4.85
N GLY A 35 -10.99 -4.16 -4.54
CA GLY A 35 -10.30 -3.27 -3.62
C GLY A 35 -8.87 -3.72 -3.32
N VAL A 36 -8.12 -2.83 -2.68
CA VAL A 36 -6.72 -3.04 -2.31
C VAL A 36 -6.51 -2.72 -0.83
N VAL A 37 -5.79 -3.61 -0.13
CA VAL A 37 -5.40 -3.45 1.27
C VAL A 37 -3.89 -3.35 1.36
N GLY A 38 -3.39 -2.14 1.60
CA GLY A 38 -1.98 -1.87 1.79
C GLY A 38 -1.63 -1.76 3.28
N LEU A 39 -0.76 -2.63 3.78
CA LEU A 39 -0.37 -2.69 5.19
C LEU A 39 1.10 -2.25 5.35
N ALA A 40 1.34 -1.07 5.92
CA ALA A 40 2.68 -0.48 6.10
C ALA A 40 3.55 -0.52 4.82
N GLY A 41 2.99 -0.09 3.70
CA GLY A 41 3.67 -0.13 2.40
C GLY A 41 4.51 1.10 2.09
N PRO A 42 5.69 0.95 1.46
CA PRO A 42 6.46 2.06 0.92
C PRO A 42 5.85 2.48 -0.43
N TYR A 43 5.33 3.70 -0.49
CA TYR A 43 4.63 4.24 -1.66
C TYR A 43 5.32 5.50 -2.23
N ASP A 44 6.09 6.19 -1.40
CA ASP A 44 6.81 7.43 -1.66
C ASP A 44 8.09 7.47 -0.80
N PHE A 45 9.06 6.65 -1.21
CA PHE A 45 10.24 6.26 -0.43
C PHE A 45 11.57 6.67 -1.06
N LEU A 46 11.55 7.49 -2.12
CA LEU A 46 12.77 8.12 -2.61
C LEU A 46 13.30 9.17 -1.62
N PRO A 47 14.62 9.46 -1.65
CA PRO A 47 15.65 8.77 -2.42
C PRO A 47 16.06 7.41 -1.82
N LEU A 48 16.53 6.48 -2.66
CA LEU A 48 17.01 5.17 -2.20
C LEU A 48 18.37 5.28 -1.51
N LYS A 49 18.43 4.92 -0.22
CA LYS A 49 19.67 4.90 0.57
C LYS A 49 20.42 3.57 0.53
N SER A 50 19.71 2.47 0.30
CA SER A 50 20.27 1.12 0.32
C SER A 50 20.82 0.74 -1.05
N GLU A 51 22.05 0.24 -1.10
CA GLU A 51 22.63 -0.33 -2.33
C GLU A 51 21.78 -1.48 -2.88
N ARG A 52 21.20 -2.32 -2.01
CA ARG A 52 20.26 -3.37 -2.42
C ARG A 52 19.06 -2.81 -3.17
N LEU A 53 18.46 -1.73 -2.68
CA LEU A 53 17.30 -1.12 -3.34
C LEU A 53 17.70 -0.46 -4.66
N LYS A 54 18.89 0.15 -4.74
CA LYS A 54 19.44 0.68 -6.00
C LYS A 54 19.66 -0.44 -7.02
N THR A 55 20.13 -1.62 -6.60
CA THR A 55 20.23 -2.79 -7.48
C THR A 55 18.86 -3.27 -7.97
N ILE A 56 17.86 -3.31 -7.09
CA ILE A 56 16.50 -3.79 -7.44
C ILE A 56 15.79 -2.82 -8.39
N PHE A 57 15.84 -1.51 -8.12
CA PHE A 57 15.07 -0.50 -8.84
C PHE A 57 15.87 0.23 -9.92
N GLY A 58 17.15 -0.10 -10.07
CA GLY A 58 17.99 0.41 -11.15
C GLY A 58 18.53 1.83 -10.91
N PRO A 59 19.03 2.47 -11.99
CA PRO A 59 19.68 3.77 -11.91
C PRO A 59 18.71 4.87 -11.45
N GLU A 60 19.24 5.95 -10.88
CA GLU A 60 18.45 7.06 -10.33
C GLU A 60 17.42 7.63 -11.33
N SER A 61 17.78 7.68 -12.62
CA SER A 61 16.89 8.10 -13.72
C SER A 61 15.62 7.25 -13.88
N GLU A 62 15.61 6.03 -13.34
CA GLU A 62 14.48 5.09 -13.42
C GLU A 62 13.81 4.83 -12.07
N GLN A 63 14.41 5.27 -10.96
CA GLN A 63 13.90 4.99 -9.62
C GLN A 63 12.51 5.57 -9.38
N TRP A 64 12.10 6.61 -10.10
CA TRP A 64 10.74 7.13 -10.03
C TRP A 64 9.67 6.08 -10.38
N LYS A 65 10.00 5.08 -11.23
CA LYS A 65 9.08 3.99 -11.60
C LYS A 65 8.80 3.03 -10.45
N SER A 66 9.65 3.03 -9.41
CA SER A 66 9.44 2.18 -8.22
C SER A 66 8.38 2.72 -7.26
N GLN A 67 7.89 3.95 -7.48
CA GLN A 67 7.04 4.68 -6.55
C GLN A 67 5.57 4.61 -6.99
N PRO A 68 4.70 3.84 -6.32
CA PRO A 68 3.27 3.79 -6.65
C PRO A 68 2.60 5.16 -6.70
N ILE A 69 3.02 6.12 -5.88
CA ILE A 69 2.46 7.48 -5.84
C ILE A 69 2.52 8.20 -7.20
N ASN A 70 3.49 7.85 -8.05
CA ASN A 70 3.70 8.49 -9.35
C ASN A 70 2.69 8.05 -10.42
N PHE A 71 1.93 6.98 -10.17
CA PHE A 71 0.97 6.42 -11.12
C PHE A 71 -0.49 6.69 -10.75
N VAL A 72 -0.72 7.47 -9.69
CA VAL A 72 -2.08 7.80 -9.24
C VAL A 72 -2.77 8.75 -10.22
N ASP A 73 -3.88 8.30 -10.79
CA ASP A 73 -4.73 9.05 -11.73
C ASP A 73 -6.20 9.14 -11.32
N GLY A 74 -6.55 8.63 -10.13
CA GLY A 74 -7.92 8.59 -9.60
C GLY A 74 -8.78 7.41 -10.06
N LYS A 75 -8.29 6.57 -10.98
CA LYS A 75 -8.99 5.37 -11.47
C LYS A 75 -8.62 4.09 -10.74
N ASN A 76 -7.91 4.23 -9.63
CA ASN A 76 -7.57 3.12 -8.76
C ASN A 76 -8.83 2.49 -8.15
N PRO A 77 -8.84 1.17 -7.89
CA PRO A 77 -9.91 0.54 -7.09
C PRO A 77 -9.95 1.14 -5.68
N PRO A 78 -11.06 0.99 -4.92
CA PRO A 78 -11.11 1.42 -3.53
C PRO A 78 -9.93 0.88 -2.73
N MET A 79 -9.29 1.74 -1.94
CA MET A 79 -8.11 1.36 -1.15
C MET A 79 -8.33 1.52 0.35
N LEU A 80 -7.83 0.57 1.12
CA LEU A 80 -7.54 0.73 2.54
C LEU A 80 -6.04 0.71 2.74
N LEU A 81 -5.47 1.80 3.26
CA LEU A 81 -4.06 1.90 3.61
C LEU A 81 -3.94 1.96 5.14
N ALA A 82 -3.35 0.93 5.74
CA ALA A 82 -3.15 0.81 7.17
C ALA A 82 -1.69 1.10 7.55
N VAL A 83 -1.49 1.88 8.61
CA VAL A 83 -0.16 2.32 9.04
C VAL A 83 -0.03 2.38 10.56
N GLY A 84 1.12 1.98 11.08
CA GLY A 84 1.46 2.11 12.49
C GLY A 84 2.29 3.37 12.73
N LYS A 85 1.93 4.21 13.72
CA LYS A 85 2.65 5.47 13.99
C LYS A 85 4.07 5.25 14.54
N LYS A 86 4.36 4.05 15.06
CA LYS A 86 5.70 3.65 15.53
C LYS A 86 6.48 2.86 14.48
N ASP A 87 6.05 2.89 13.21
CA ASP A 87 6.80 2.25 12.12
C ASP A 87 8.08 3.03 11.79
N GLY A 88 9.21 2.48 12.23
CA GLY A 88 10.55 2.99 11.91
C GLY A 88 11.17 2.39 10.65
N THR A 89 10.58 1.36 10.06
CA THR A 89 11.11 0.66 8.87
C THR A 89 10.56 1.27 7.59
N VAL A 90 9.24 1.46 7.52
CA VAL A 90 8.55 2.16 6.45
C VAL A 90 7.79 3.31 7.07
N TRP A 91 8.35 4.51 6.96
CA TRP A 91 7.80 5.66 7.68
C TRP A 91 6.36 5.97 7.28
N PRO A 92 5.49 6.34 8.24
CA PRO A 92 4.08 6.57 8.00
C PRO A 92 3.75 7.58 6.89
N ARG A 93 4.66 8.53 6.64
CA ARG A 93 4.57 9.49 5.53
C ARG A 93 4.26 8.83 4.17
N ASN A 94 4.72 7.60 3.93
CA ASN A 94 4.42 6.87 2.70
C ASN A 94 2.91 6.67 2.52
N THR A 95 2.23 6.23 3.57
CA THR A 95 0.78 6.01 3.56
C THR A 95 0.04 7.32 3.43
N TYR A 96 0.46 8.36 4.16
CA TYR A 96 -0.19 9.67 4.11
C TYR A 96 -0.07 10.32 2.74
N ASN A 97 1.14 10.38 2.17
CA ASN A 97 1.39 10.96 0.86
C ASN A 97 0.61 10.23 -0.24
N MET A 98 0.58 8.89 -0.19
CA MET A 98 -0.21 8.10 -1.14
C MET A 98 -1.70 8.40 -1.03
N ALA A 99 -2.25 8.40 0.19
CA ALA A 99 -3.67 8.69 0.41
C ALA A 99 -4.05 10.10 -0.01
N GLU A 100 -3.20 11.09 0.28
CA GLU A 100 -3.40 12.47 -0.15
C GLU A 100 -3.38 12.59 -1.67
N LYS A 101 -2.41 11.97 -2.35
CA LYS A 101 -2.33 11.97 -3.81
C LYS A 101 -3.58 11.34 -4.45
N ILE A 102 -4.07 10.22 -3.90
CA ILE A 102 -5.30 9.57 -4.37
C ILE A 102 -6.50 10.51 -4.21
N LYS A 103 -6.67 11.12 -3.03
CA LYS A 103 -7.78 12.06 -2.76
C LYS A 103 -7.73 13.28 -3.69
N GLN A 104 -6.55 13.85 -3.93
CA GLN A 104 -6.38 14.99 -4.85
C GLN A 104 -6.79 14.65 -6.29
N ASN A 105 -6.74 13.38 -6.69
CA ASN A 105 -7.20 12.89 -7.98
C ASN A 105 -8.63 12.31 -7.93
N ASN A 106 -9.39 12.59 -6.87
CA ASN A 106 -10.75 12.09 -6.65
C ASN A 106 -10.88 10.55 -6.54
N GLY A 107 -9.77 9.85 -6.29
CA GLY A 107 -9.78 8.41 -6.08
C GLY A 107 -10.27 8.02 -4.68
N LEU A 108 -10.67 6.75 -4.54
CA LEU A 108 -11.24 6.23 -3.30
C LEU A 108 -10.16 5.61 -2.41
N VAL A 109 -9.93 6.21 -1.24
CA VAL A 109 -8.97 5.71 -0.25
C VAL A 109 -9.42 5.98 1.18
N LYS A 110 -9.22 4.99 2.05
CA LYS A 110 -9.35 5.11 3.50
C LYS A 110 -8.01 4.84 4.15
N VAL A 111 -7.61 5.71 5.08
CA VAL A 111 -6.44 5.49 5.94
C VAL A 111 -6.91 4.95 7.28
N VAL A 112 -6.19 3.96 7.81
CA VAL A 112 -6.37 3.45 9.18
C VAL A 112 -5.05 3.54 9.90
N GLU A 113 -5.05 4.19 11.06
CA GLU A 113 -3.84 4.44 11.83
C GLU A 113 -3.87 3.67 13.14
N PHE A 114 -2.71 3.18 13.57
CA PHE A 114 -2.53 2.49 14.85
C PHE A 114 -1.42 3.18 15.65
N GLU A 115 -1.79 3.80 16.78
CA GLU A 115 -0.88 4.60 17.62
C GLU A 115 0.34 3.80 18.11
N ASN A 116 0.15 2.52 18.39
CA ASN A 116 1.16 1.70 19.07
C ASN A 116 1.81 0.64 18.17
N TYR A 117 1.45 0.56 16.89
CA TYR A 117 1.99 -0.48 16.01
C TYR A 117 3.29 -0.03 15.36
N ASN A 118 4.27 -0.93 15.38
CA ASN A 118 5.47 -0.86 14.56
C ASN A 118 5.27 -1.60 13.21
N HIS A 119 6.34 -1.71 12.43
CA HIS A 119 6.30 -2.34 11.11
C HIS A 119 5.81 -3.79 11.12
N ILE A 120 6.26 -4.58 12.10
CA ILE A 120 5.95 -6.01 12.20
C ILE A 120 4.57 -6.23 12.81
N ASP A 121 4.16 -5.38 13.76
CA ASP A 121 2.80 -5.42 14.32
C ASP A 121 1.74 -5.36 13.21
N MET A 122 1.98 -4.59 12.16
CA MET A 122 1.07 -4.43 11.03
C MET A 122 0.74 -5.75 10.29
N VAL A 123 1.55 -6.79 10.40
CA VAL A 123 1.22 -8.12 9.88
C VAL A 123 0.95 -9.14 10.99
N ALA A 124 1.71 -9.07 12.09
CA ALA A 124 1.52 -9.94 13.24
C ALA A 124 0.10 -9.84 13.82
N LYS A 125 -0.48 -8.63 13.83
CA LYS A 125 -1.83 -8.37 14.38
C LYS A 125 -2.98 -8.95 13.55
N LEU A 126 -2.69 -9.60 12.42
CA LEU A 126 -3.67 -10.43 11.71
C LEU A 126 -3.75 -11.86 12.28
N ALA A 127 -2.68 -12.36 12.91
CA ALA A 127 -2.61 -13.73 13.39
C ALA A 127 -3.35 -13.92 14.72
N LYS A 128 -4.11 -15.01 14.84
CA LYS A 128 -4.92 -15.34 16.03
C LYS A 128 -4.19 -15.17 17.39
N PRO A 129 -2.95 -15.66 17.59
CA PRO A 129 -2.29 -15.53 18.89
C PRO A 129 -1.80 -14.10 19.20
N LEU A 130 -1.65 -13.24 18.19
CA LEU A 130 -0.99 -11.93 18.33
C LEU A 130 -1.93 -10.74 18.13
N ARG A 131 -3.12 -10.96 17.55
CA ARG A 131 -4.09 -9.93 17.13
C ARG A 131 -4.66 -9.04 18.22
N GLY A 132 -4.50 -9.39 19.51
CA GLY A 132 -5.11 -8.64 20.61
C GLY A 132 -6.64 -8.58 20.46
N ASP A 133 -7.19 -7.38 20.53
CA ASP A 133 -8.61 -7.08 20.27
C ASP A 133 -9.04 -7.28 18.80
N GLY A 134 -8.09 -7.49 17.90
CA GLY A 134 -8.34 -7.71 16.49
C GLY A 134 -8.69 -6.46 15.69
N GLU A 135 -8.37 -5.25 16.18
CA GLU A 135 -8.67 -4.00 15.49
C GLU A 135 -8.23 -4.00 14.02
N LEU A 136 -7.02 -4.47 13.72
CA LEU A 136 -6.52 -4.55 12.35
C LEU A 136 -7.36 -5.48 11.48
N LEU A 137 -7.63 -6.69 11.95
CA LEU A 137 -8.45 -7.63 11.19
C LEU A 137 -9.86 -7.09 10.98
N ASN A 138 -10.44 -6.43 11.99
CA ASN A 138 -11.76 -5.83 11.90
C ASN A 138 -11.77 -4.69 10.87
N ALA A 139 -10.74 -3.84 10.82
CA ALA A 139 -10.63 -2.79 9.82
C ALA A 139 -10.56 -3.35 8.38
N VAL A 140 -9.75 -4.39 8.17
CA VAL A 140 -9.59 -5.06 6.87
C VAL A 140 -10.89 -5.77 6.43
N THR A 141 -11.49 -6.56 7.31
CA THR A 141 -12.72 -7.31 7.01
C THR A 141 -13.93 -6.37 6.81
N ALA A 142 -14.04 -5.30 7.59
CA ALA A 142 -15.08 -4.30 7.40
C ALA A 142 -14.94 -3.54 6.08
N PHE A 143 -13.71 -3.35 5.58
CA PHE A 143 -13.48 -2.76 4.26
C PHE A 143 -13.89 -3.73 3.14
N ILE A 144 -13.46 -4.99 3.23
CA ILE A 144 -13.80 -6.04 2.26
C ILE A 144 -15.31 -6.24 2.16
N ASN A 145 -16.01 -6.32 3.30
CA ASN A 145 -17.46 -6.57 3.34
C ASN A 145 -18.32 -5.39 2.85
N ARG A 146 -17.72 -4.21 2.61
CA ARG A 146 -18.43 -3.01 2.13
C ARG A 146 -18.34 -2.81 0.62
N GLN A 147 -17.53 -3.59 -0.09
CA GLN A 147 -17.45 -3.56 -1.55
C GLN A 147 -18.42 -4.58 -2.15
#